data_AF-A0AAJ2GDK9-F1
#
_entry.id   AF-A0AAJ2GDK9-F1
#
_cell.length_a   1.000
_cell.length_b   1.000
_cell.length_c   1.000
_cell.angle_alpha   90.00
_cell.angle_beta   90.00
_cell.angle_gamma   90.00
#
_symmetry.space_group_name_H-M   'P 1'
#
loop_
_entity.id
_entity.type
_entity.pdbx_description
1 polymer ?
#
loop_
_entity_poly.entity_id
_entity_poly.type
_entity_poly.pdbx_seq_one_letter_code
_entity_poly.pdbx_strand_id
1 'polypeptide(L)'
;MTVIGHNLIRKVENFDGYEVLAHPLPSRDDRVFHRGESGTSRVSVTYASHDVRIARPMGIGGNGRLAILMHHGGGRHVLEFYESALPIASALLALPEQEQYALAYTLFEQADECADGARVAEARRWADAFVDGRIRKRRSAGKRYVHIETPADQALRLSRP
;
A
#
# COMPACT_ATOMS: atom_id res chain seq x y z
N MET A 1 16.22 -12.51 1.17
CA MET A 1 15.59 -11.30 0.62
C MET A 1 14.75 -10.68 1.70
N THR A 2 15.26 -9.60 2.30
CA THR A 2 14.51 -8.80 3.27
C THR A 2 13.55 -7.95 2.45
N VAL A 3 12.32 -8.43 2.30
CA VAL A 3 11.24 -7.61 1.75
C VAL A 3 11.04 -6.49 2.77
N ILE A 4 11.53 -5.29 2.45
CA ILE A 4 11.06 -4.04 3.08
C ILE A 4 9.63 -3.85 2.56
N GLY A 5 8.71 -4.71 2.97
CA GLY A 5 7.36 -4.78 2.44
C GLY A 5 6.38 -4.98 3.57
N HIS A 6 6.46 -4.06 4.53
CA HIS A 6 5.40 -3.89 5.51
C HIS A 6 4.44 -2.75 5.13
N ASN A 7 4.59 -2.14 3.95
CA ASN A 7 3.62 -1.22 3.36
C ASN A 7 2.66 -1.99 2.45
N LEU A 8 2.01 -3.03 2.98
CA LEU A 8 1.06 -3.82 2.19
C LEU A 8 -0.30 -3.14 2.24
N ILE A 9 -0.70 -2.54 1.12
CA ILE A 9 -2.09 -2.18 0.91
C ILE A 9 -2.86 -3.47 0.67
N ARG A 10 -3.83 -3.73 1.55
CA ARG A 10 -4.71 -4.89 1.44
C ARG A 10 -6.16 -4.45 1.38
N LYS A 11 -6.94 -5.12 0.54
CA LYS A 11 -8.40 -5.04 0.56
C LYS A 11 -8.93 -5.79 1.78
N VAL A 12 -9.91 -5.21 2.46
CA VAL A 12 -10.56 -5.79 3.63
C VAL A 12 -12.07 -5.69 3.50
N GLU A 13 -12.80 -6.57 4.16
CA GLU A 13 -14.27 -6.52 4.18
C GLU A 13 -14.77 -5.39 5.09
N ASN A 14 -14.11 -5.18 6.24
CA ASN A 14 -14.41 -4.13 7.19
C ASN A 14 -13.13 -3.65 7.88
N PHE A 15 -13.27 -2.62 8.74
CA PHE A 15 -12.17 -2.09 9.55
C PHE A 15 -12.19 -2.64 10.98
N ASP A 16 -12.83 -3.78 11.21
CA ASP A 16 -12.80 -4.44 12.50
C ASP A 16 -11.34 -4.85 12.79
N GLY A 17 -10.90 -4.70 14.04
CA GLY A 17 -9.50 -4.91 14.41
C GLY A 17 -8.64 -3.65 14.34
N TYR A 18 -9.22 -2.47 14.14
CA TYR A 18 -8.50 -1.20 14.24
C TYR A 18 -9.15 -0.24 15.24
N GLU A 19 -8.31 0.40 16.05
CA GLU A 19 -8.69 1.54 16.89
C GLU A 19 -8.50 2.82 16.07
N VAL A 20 -9.59 3.54 15.79
CA VAL A 20 -9.52 4.80 15.05
C VAL A 20 -8.96 5.89 15.96
N LEU A 21 -7.84 6.46 15.56
CA LEU A 21 -7.16 7.55 16.26
C LEU A 21 -7.63 8.91 15.75
N ALA A 22 -7.91 9.03 14.45
CA ALA A 22 -8.48 10.23 13.84
C ALA A 22 -9.32 9.90 12.60
N HIS A 23 -10.36 10.69 12.36
CA HIS A 23 -11.22 10.62 11.18
C HIS A 23 -11.36 12.02 10.56
N PRO A 24 -10.31 12.51 9.87
CA PRO A 24 -10.33 13.86 9.33
C PRO A 24 -11.35 13.99 8.20
N LEU A 25 -12.06 15.13 8.16
CA LEU A 25 -13.09 15.44 7.15
C LEU A 25 -14.11 14.29 6.98
N PRO A 26 -14.84 13.90 8.05
CA PRO A 26 -15.78 12.78 7.99
C PRO A 26 -16.98 13.08 7.09
N SER A 27 -17.33 14.37 6.93
CA SER A 27 -18.30 14.81 5.94
C SER A 27 -17.70 14.76 4.55
N ARG A 28 -18.47 14.19 3.61
CA ARG A 28 -18.11 14.10 2.20
C ARG A 28 -17.87 15.48 1.56
N ASP A 29 -18.67 16.46 1.97
CA ASP A 29 -18.71 17.79 1.34
C ASP A 29 -17.52 18.65 1.77
N ASP A 30 -16.86 18.29 2.88
CA ASP A 30 -15.69 19.02 3.40
C ASP A 30 -14.39 18.62 2.65
N ARG A 31 -14.42 17.57 1.82
CA ARG A 31 -13.26 17.05 1.06
C ARG A 31 -13.07 17.78 -0.27
N VAL A 32 -13.10 19.10 -0.22
CA VAL A 32 -12.94 19.98 -1.38
C VAL A 32 -11.74 20.88 -1.16
N PHE A 33 -10.78 20.82 -2.08
CA PHE A 33 -9.53 21.56 -2.00
C PHE A 33 -9.48 22.59 -3.13
N HIS A 34 -9.30 23.85 -2.77
CA HIS A 34 -9.26 24.96 -3.72
C HIS A 34 -7.82 25.31 -4.08
N ARG A 35 -7.50 25.35 -5.38
CA ARG A 35 -6.23 25.92 -5.84
C ARG A 35 -6.35 27.44 -5.82
N GLY A 36 -5.63 28.10 -4.92
CA GLY A 36 -5.62 29.56 -4.83
C GLY A 36 -4.54 30.17 -5.72
N GLU A 37 -4.93 30.75 -6.85
CA GLU A 37 -4.32 31.99 -7.34
C GLU A 37 -5.44 33.00 -7.55
N SER A 38 -5.34 34.12 -6.84
CA SER A 38 -6.28 35.23 -6.91
C SER A 38 -6.32 35.81 -8.32
N GLY A 39 -7.34 35.44 -9.11
CA GLY A 39 -7.69 36.12 -10.35
C GLY A 39 -8.11 35.25 -11.52
N THR A 40 -7.83 33.94 -11.51
CA THR A 40 -8.18 33.04 -12.62
C THR A 40 -8.84 31.78 -12.06
N SER A 41 -9.97 31.39 -12.67
CA SER A 41 -10.74 30.14 -12.45
C SER A 41 -10.45 29.37 -11.15
N ARG A 42 -11.40 29.39 -10.19
CA ARG A 42 -11.37 28.53 -9.00
C ARG A 42 -11.53 27.06 -9.42
N VAL A 43 -10.44 26.43 -9.88
CA VAL A 43 -10.39 24.99 -10.07
C VAL A 43 -10.33 24.37 -8.67
N SER A 44 -11.37 23.62 -8.32
CA SER A 44 -11.44 22.85 -7.09
C SER A 44 -11.25 21.37 -7.43
N VAL A 45 -10.50 20.67 -6.59
CA VAL A 45 -10.37 19.22 -6.65
C VAL A 45 -11.19 18.65 -5.50
N THR A 46 -12.07 17.72 -5.80
CA THR A 46 -12.89 17.03 -4.79
C THR A 46 -12.38 15.61 -4.59
N TYR A 47 -12.27 15.22 -3.33
CA TYR A 47 -11.98 13.85 -2.90
C TYR A 47 -13.17 13.23 -2.17
N ALA A 48 -14.38 13.70 -2.48
CA ALA A 48 -15.64 13.26 -1.88
C ALA A 48 -15.91 11.74 -1.99
N SER A 49 -15.18 11.01 -2.85
CA SER A 49 -15.28 9.56 -2.96
C SER A 49 -14.32 8.79 -2.05
N HIS A 50 -13.43 9.45 -1.32
CA HIS A 50 -12.37 8.82 -0.51
C HIS A 50 -12.56 9.17 0.96
N ASP A 51 -12.92 8.18 1.79
CA ASP A 51 -12.99 8.29 3.25
C ASP A 51 -11.69 7.77 3.85
N VAL A 52 -11.02 8.63 4.63
CA VAL A 52 -9.72 8.33 5.22
C VAL A 52 -9.84 8.34 6.74
N ARG A 53 -9.24 7.34 7.38
CA ARG A 53 -9.09 7.28 8.84
C ARG A 53 -7.67 6.89 9.19
N ILE A 54 -7.17 7.46 10.27
CA ILE A 54 -5.89 7.11 10.85
C ILE A 54 -6.18 6.24 12.06
N ALA A 55 -5.55 5.08 12.12
CA ALA A 55 -5.89 4.06 13.10
C ALA A 55 -4.66 3.28 13.56
N ARG A 56 -4.84 2.49 14.62
CA ARG A 56 -3.85 1.53 15.11
C ARG A 56 -4.42 0.11 15.03
N PRO A 57 -3.65 -0.90 14.55
CA PRO A 57 -4.08 -2.28 14.62
C PRO A 57 -4.30 -2.72 16.08
N MET A 58 -5.45 -3.32 16.36
CA MET A 58 -5.74 -3.93 17.66
C MET A 58 -5.05 -5.30 17.77
N GLY A 59 -4.65 -5.67 18.99
CA GLY A 59 -4.03 -6.98 19.27
C GLY A 59 -2.51 -6.93 19.44
N ILE A 60 -1.90 -8.11 19.55
CA ILE A 60 -0.46 -8.26 19.87
C ILE A 60 0.38 -7.62 18.76
N GLY A 61 1.29 -6.71 19.15
CA GLY A 61 2.14 -5.96 18.23
C GLY A 61 1.46 -4.76 17.54
N GLY A 62 0.30 -4.30 18.04
CA GLY A 62 -0.37 -3.09 17.56
C GLY A 62 0.35 -1.78 17.91
N ASN A 63 0.96 -1.71 19.09
CA ASN A 63 1.55 -0.48 19.67
C ASN A 63 2.75 0.12 18.92
N GLY A 64 3.27 -0.56 17.89
CA GLY A 64 4.36 -0.06 17.04
C GLY A 64 3.95 0.14 15.58
N ARG A 65 2.65 0.08 15.28
CA ARG A 65 2.12 0.18 13.93
C ARG A 65 1.07 1.28 13.84
N LEU A 66 1.08 1.97 12.72
CA LEU A 66 0.05 2.89 12.31
C LEU A 66 -0.63 2.33 11.06
N ALA A 67 -1.91 2.66 10.90
CA ALA A 67 -2.71 2.26 9.76
C ALA A 67 -3.43 3.46 9.17
N ILE A 68 -3.45 3.54 7.84
CA ILE A 68 -4.35 4.41 7.09
C ILE A 68 -5.44 3.52 6.51
N LEU A 69 -6.67 3.75 6.95
CA LEU A 69 -7.87 3.07 6.49
C LEU A 69 -8.50 3.93 5.41
N MET A 70 -8.71 3.33 4.24
CA MET A 70 -9.21 4.00 3.06
C MET A 70 -10.48 3.31 2.58
N HIS A 71 -11.56 4.06 2.36
CA HIS A 71 -12.77 3.57 1.71
C HIS A 71 -13.12 4.44 0.52
N HIS A 72 -13.18 3.82 -0.66
CA HIS A 72 -13.61 4.46 -1.90
C HIS A 72 -14.40 3.47 -2.77
N GLY A 73 -14.72 3.84 -4.02
CA GLY A 73 -15.51 3.00 -4.93
C GLY A 73 -14.93 1.60 -5.22
N GLY A 74 -13.65 1.35 -4.90
CA GLY A 74 -13.00 0.04 -5.02
C GLY A 74 -13.23 -0.89 -3.81
N GLY A 75 -13.80 -0.35 -2.73
CA GLY A 75 -14.02 -1.03 -1.46
C GLY A 75 -13.18 -0.43 -0.33
N ARG A 76 -12.91 -1.25 0.69
CA ARG A 76 -12.15 -0.86 1.88
C ARG A 76 -10.73 -1.42 1.78
N HIS A 77 -9.76 -0.57 2.04
CA HIS A 77 -8.36 -0.88 1.96
C HIS A 77 -7.63 -0.39 3.20
N VAL A 78 -6.56 -1.09 3.57
CA VAL A 78 -5.72 -0.69 4.69
C VAL A 78 -4.26 -0.71 4.27
N LEU A 79 -3.58 0.40 4.54
CA LEU A 79 -2.13 0.52 4.54
C LEU A 79 -1.66 0.49 5.99
N GLU A 80 -0.92 -0.55 6.38
CA GLU A 80 -0.18 -0.56 7.65
C GLU A 80 1.28 -0.17 7.43
N PHE A 81 1.92 0.39 8.44
CA PHE A 81 3.36 0.57 8.49
C PHE A 81 3.86 0.63 9.94
N TYR A 82 5.13 0.32 10.15
CA TYR A 82 5.75 0.43 11.47
C TYR A 82 6.11 1.88 11.77
N GLU A 83 5.75 2.34 12.96
CA GLU A 83 6.13 3.67 13.46
C GLU A 83 7.66 3.80 13.58
N SER A 84 8.40 2.69 13.77
CA SER A 84 9.87 2.70 13.79
C SER A 84 10.50 3.00 12.42
N ALA A 85 9.81 2.68 11.33
CA ALA A 85 10.27 2.96 9.97
C ALA A 85 9.84 4.37 9.51
N LEU A 86 8.67 4.81 9.96
CA LEU A 86 8.11 6.12 9.63
C LEU A 86 7.44 6.73 10.88
N PRO A 87 8.21 7.44 11.72
CA PRO A 87 7.74 7.96 13.01
C PRO A 87 6.92 9.24 12.83
N ILE A 88 5.81 9.15 12.09
CA ILE A 88 4.97 10.30 11.73
C ILE A 88 3.68 10.39 12.54
N ALA A 89 3.37 9.40 13.40
CA ALA A 89 2.07 9.30 14.06
C ALA A 89 1.71 10.57 14.84
N SER A 90 2.61 11.05 15.70
CA SER A 90 2.39 12.26 16.50
C SER A 90 2.25 13.51 15.62
N ALA A 91 3.12 13.67 14.62
CA ALA A 91 3.07 14.81 13.71
C ALA A 91 1.79 14.82 12.88
N LEU A 92 1.40 13.68 12.32
CA LEU A 92 0.17 13.52 11.54
C LEU A 92 -1.08 13.80 12.38
N LEU A 93 -1.11 13.34 13.64
CA LEU A 93 -2.23 13.56 14.56
C LEU A 93 -2.32 15.00 15.08
N ALA A 94 -1.23 15.77 15.04
CA ALA A 94 -1.20 17.17 15.46
C ALA A 94 -1.57 18.16 14.34
N LEU A 95 -1.67 17.70 13.08
CA LEU A 95 -2.09 18.54 11.97
C LEU A 95 -3.59 18.92 12.08
N PRO A 96 -3.99 20.08 11.56
CA PRO A 96 -5.41 20.37 11.37
C PRO A 96 -6.04 19.35 10.41
N GLU A 97 -7.36 19.17 10.49
CA GLU A 97 -8.05 18.08 9.79
C GLU A 97 -7.82 18.06 8.28
N GLN A 98 -7.73 19.24 7.65
CA GLN A 98 -7.55 19.33 6.20
C GLN A 98 -6.17 18.87 5.75
N GLU A 99 -5.11 19.28 6.45
CA GLU A 99 -3.74 18.84 6.23
C GLU A 99 -3.55 17.37 6.64
N GLN A 100 -4.20 16.94 7.72
CA GLN A 100 -4.20 15.55 8.17
C GLN A 100 -4.82 14.64 7.10
N TYR A 101 -5.97 15.01 6.55
CA TYR A 101 -6.60 14.31 5.44
C TYR A 101 -5.67 14.28 4.23
N ALA A 102 -5.17 15.43 3.80
CA ALA A 102 -4.33 15.54 2.60
C ALA A 102 -3.09 14.66 2.71
N LEU A 103 -2.37 14.72 3.83
CA LEU A 103 -1.16 13.92 4.04
C LEU A 103 -1.48 12.43 4.12
N ALA A 104 -2.51 12.02 4.86
CA ALA A 104 -2.90 10.61 4.94
C ALA A 104 -3.36 10.05 3.59
N TYR A 105 -4.14 10.82 2.83
CA TYR A 105 -4.55 10.49 1.47
C TYR A 105 -3.34 10.32 0.55
N THR A 106 -2.43 11.29 0.53
CA THR A 106 -1.21 11.23 -0.30
C THR A 106 -0.33 10.03 0.06
N LEU A 107 -0.11 9.74 1.34
CA LEU A 107 0.65 8.56 1.77
C LEU A 107 0.03 7.27 1.24
N PHE A 108 -1.30 7.18 1.28
CA PHE A 108 -2.02 6.01 0.78
C PHE A 108 -1.87 5.85 -0.74
N GLU A 109 -2.18 6.89 -1.52
CA GLU A 109 -2.11 6.86 -2.98
C GLU A 109 -0.70 6.57 -3.49
N GLN A 110 0.32 7.18 -2.88
CA GLN A 110 1.71 6.93 -3.28
C GLN A 110 2.14 5.51 -2.95
N ALA A 111 1.66 4.93 -1.85
CA ALA A 111 1.90 3.53 -1.55
C ALA A 111 1.18 2.59 -2.54
N ASP A 112 -0.01 2.95 -3.03
CA ASP A 112 -0.75 2.13 -4.00
C ASP A 112 -0.09 2.17 -5.38
N GLU A 113 0.30 3.35 -5.84
CA GLU A 113 1.07 3.54 -7.08
C GLU A 113 2.39 2.75 -7.04
N CYS A 114 3.12 2.81 -5.91
CA CYS A 114 4.34 2.02 -5.72
C CYS A 114 4.05 0.50 -5.74
N ALA A 115 2.96 0.06 -5.11
CA ALA A 115 2.56 -1.34 -5.09
C ALA A 115 2.19 -1.84 -6.50
N ASP A 116 1.48 -1.03 -7.29
CA ASP A 116 1.17 -1.31 -8.69
C ASP A 116 2.42 -1.40 -9.55
N GLY A 117 3.34 -0.44 -9.42
CA GLY A 117 4.64 -0.49 -10.09
C GLY A 117 5.41 -1.79 -9.77
N ALA A 118 5.43 -2.19 -8.50
CA ALA A 118 6.06 -3.44 -8.07
C ALA A 118 5.37 -4.69 -8.64
N ARG A 119 4.03 -4.72 -8.70
CA ARG A 119 3.26 -5.82 -9.31
C ARG A 119 3.57 -5.94 -10.81
N VAL A 120 3.63 -4.82 -11.53
CA VAL A 120 3.95 -4.79 -12.96
C VAL A 120 5.39 -5.25 -13.20
N ALA A 121 6.35 -4.79 -12.39
CA ALA A 121 7.75 -5.20 -12.49
C ALA A 121 7.93 -6.70 -12.23
N GLU A 122 7.28 -7.24 -11.20
CA GLU A 122 7.32 -8.67 -10.90
C GLU A 122 6.63 -9.47 -12.02
N ALA A 123 5.48 -9.03 -12.54
CA ALA A 123 4.80 -9.69 -13.66
C ALA A 123 5.70 -9.78 -14.91
N ARG A 124 6.41 -8.69 -15.25
CA ARG A 124 7.40 -8.69 -16.34
C ARG A 124 8.52 -9.68 -16.09
N ARG A 125 9.10 -9.66 -14.88
CA ARG A 125 10.15 -10.61 -14.47
C ARG A 125 9.73 -12.07 -14.61
N TRP A 126 8.49 -12.40 -14.26
CA TRP A 126 7.93 -13.74 -14.46
C TRP A 126 7.69 -14.08 -15.94
N ALA A 127 7.21 -13.12 -16.73
CA ALA A 127 7.01 -13.30 -18.17
C ALA A 127 8.35 -13.58 -18.89
N ASP A 128 9.38 -12.78 -18.61
CA ASP A 128 10.72 -12.97 -19.17
C ASP A 128 11.30 -14.33 -18.77
N ALA A 129 11.15 -14.70 -17.49
CA ALA A 129 11.58 -16.00 -17.00
C ALA A 129 10.83 -17.18 -17.64
N PHE A 130 9.57 -16.99 -18.03
CA PHE A 130 8.81 -17.99 -18.76
C PHE A 130 9.38 -18.18 -20.17
N VAL A 131 9.58 -17.07 -20.90
CA VAL A 131 10.17 -17.07 -22.26
C VAL A 131 11.55 -17.73 -22.24
N ASP A 132 12.37 -17.43 -21.23
CA ASP A 132 13.70 -18.01 -21.07
C ASP A 132 13.70 -19.48 -20.59
N GLY A 133 12.55 -20.07 -20.25
CA GLY A 133 12.48 -21.44 -19.70
C GLY A 133 13.10 -21.57 -18.31
N ARG A 134 13.13 -20.49 -17.53
CA ARG A 134 13.70 -20.39 -16.17
C ARG A 134 12.69 -20.65 -15.05
N ILE A 135 11.41 -20.89 -15.38
CA ILE A 135 10.40 -21.24 -14.38
C ILE A 135 10.55 -22.72 -13.97
N ARG A 136 10.69 -22.95 -12.65
CA ARG A 136 10.77 -24.28 -12.07
C ARG A 136 9.65 -24.56 -11.10
N LYS A 137 9.19 -25.82 -11.14
CA LYS A 137 8.17 -26.35 -10.25
C LYS A 137 8.82 -27.43 -9.40
N ARG A 138 8.77 -27.29 -8.08
CA ARG A 138 9.23 -28.30 -7.12
C ARG A 138 8.05 -28.78 -6.30
N ARG A 139 7.98 -30.09 -6.05
CA ARG A 139 7.06 -30.66 -5.06
C ARG A 139 7.85 -31.03 -3.81
N SER A 140 7.39 -30.59 -2.65
CA SER A 140 7.97 -30.98 -1.36
C SER A 140 6.87 -31.02 -0.30
N ALA A 141 6.85 -32.07 0.53
CA ALA A 141 5.86 -32.24 1.60
C ALA A 141 4.40 -32.01 1.17
N GLY A 142 4.01 -32.54 0.00
CA GLY A 142 2.66 -32.38 -0.55
C GLY A 142 2.38 -31.01 -1.20
N LYS A 143 3.22 -29.99 -0.99
CA LYS A 143 3.07 -28.63 -1.55
C LYS A 143 3.82 -28.49 -2.88
N ARG A 144 3.27 -27.67 -3.78
CA ARG A 144 3.92 -27.26 -5.05
C ARG A 144 4.47 -25.85 -4.89
N TYR A 145 5.74 -25.68 -5.23
CA TYR A 145 6.44 -24.40 -5.21
C TYR A 145 6.85 -24.05 -6.63
N VAL A 146 6.65 -22.79 -7.01
CA VAL A 146 7.13 -22.25 -8.29
C VAL A 146 8.16 -21.18 -7.97
N HIS A 147 9.30 -21.23 -8.65
CA HIS A 147 10.33 -20.19 -8.53
C HIS A 147 10.97 -19.93 -9.88
N ILE A 148 11.59 -18.77 -10.00
CA ILE A 148 12.44 -18.38 -11.13
C ILE A 148 13.88 -18.78 -10.80
N GLU A 149 14.48 -19.64 -11.61
CA GLU A 149 15.93 -19.88 -11.57
C GLU A 149 16.69 -18.63 -11.99
N THR A 150 17.85 -18.42 -11.37
CA THR A 150 18.79 -17.40 -11.86
C THR A 150 19.40 -17.85 -13.20
N PRO A 151 19.90 -16.93 -14.04
CA PRO A 151 20.60 -17.30 -15.28
C PRO A 151 21.79 -18.25 -15.04
N ALA A 152 22.51 -18.07 -13.92
CA ALA A 152 23.62 -18.94 -13.54
C ALA A 152 23.15 -20.36 -13.21
N ASP A 153 22.05 -20.51 -12.45
CA ASP A 153 21.48 -21.82 -12.12
C ASP A 153 21.00 -22.54 -13.39
N GLN A 154 20.40 -21.80 -14.33
CA GLN A 154 19.97 -22.35 -15.60
C GLN A 154 21.16 -22.87 -16.43
N ALA A 155 22.24 -22.08 -16.52
CA ALA A 155 23.44 -22.48 -17.25
C ALA A 155 24.10 -23.72 -16.63
N LEU A 156 24.16 -23.79 -15.29
CA LEU A 156 24.69 -24.95 -14.57
C LEU A 156 23.84 -26.21 -14.82
N ARG A 157 22.52 -26.06 -14.92
CA ARG A 157 21.61 -27.17 -15.23
C ARG A 157 21.77 -27.66 -16.68
N LEU A 158 21.91 -26.75 -17.63
CA LEU A 158 22.06 -27.09 -19.05
C LEU A 158 23.45 -27.66 -19.38
N SER A 159 24.45 -27.41 -18.54
CA SER A 159 25.81 -27.95 -18.68
C SER A 159 26.02 -29.31 -18.00
N ARG A 160 25.04 -29.80 -17.21
CA ARG A 160 25.05 -31.17 -16.71
C ARG A 160 24.47 -32.12 -17.79
N PRO A 161 25.24 -33.15 -18.21
CA PRO A 161 24.78 -34.14 -19.18
C PRO A 161 23.62 -34.99 -18.66
#